data_AF-A0A3R6PT83-F1
#
_entry.id   AF-A0A3R6PT83-F1
#
_cell.length_a   1.000
_cell.length_b   1.000
_cell.length_c   1.000
_cell.angle_alpha   90.00
_cell.angle_beta   90.00
_cell.angle_gamma   90.00
#
_symmetry.space_group_name_H-M   'P 1'
#
loop_
_entity.id
_entity.type
_entity.pdbx_description
1 polymer ?
#
loop_
_entity_poly.entity_id
_entity_poly.type
_entity_poly.pdbx_seq_one_letter_code
_entity_poly.pdbx_strand_id
1 'polypeptide(L)'
;MPENKGYLTSDRSTAGDERYTPVYAVVPLLEFAPPSSKAVIWCPFDKEWSAFVQVFRNAGYKVECSHIDNGQDFFTYEPERWDVMISNPPFSKKDDVLRRAYELEKPFALLLPANSIQGKTRFDIFKNDVQMLCFDSRIGFMDPEHTDSPVEGVSFGSAYFCRNFLPSKLELRKLDKKIS
;
A
#
# COMPACT_ATOMS: atom_id res chain seq x y z
N MET A 1 28.70 -0.89 -16.77
CA MET A 1 27.68 -0.15 -16.01
C MET A 1 27.50 -0.91 -14.71
N PRO A 2 27.68 -0.30 -13.52
CA PRO A 2 27.80 -1.08 -12.30
C PRO A 2 26.42 -1.63 -11.90
N GLU A 3 26.36 -2.95 -11.87
CA GLU A 3 25.25 -3.77 -11.36
C GLU A 3 25.14 -3.57 -9.84
N ASN A 4 24.01 -3.06 -9.36
CA ASN A 4 23.69 -2.99 -7.93
C ASN A 4 23.30 -4.39 -7.42
N LYS A 5 24.30 -5.24 -7.14
CA LYS A 5 24.14 -6.56 -6.51
C LYS A 5 24.54 -6.54 -5.03
N GLY A 6 23.85 -5.78 -4.20
CA GLY A 6 24.17 -5.81 -2.78
C GLY A 6 23.12 -5.19 -1.89
N TYR A 7 22.00 -5.89 -1.65
CA TYR A 7 21.12 -5.60 -0.50
C TYR A 7 20.22 -6.77 -0.07
N LEU A 8 20.60 -8.04 -0.29
CA LEU A 8 19.72 -9.17 0.04
C LEU A 8 20.43 -10.24 0.86
N THR A 9 20.63 -9.96 2.14
CA THR A 9 20.66 -10.99 3.18
C THR A 9 19.98 -10.46 4.44
N SER A 10 18.66 -10.58 4.50
CA SER A 10 17.91 -10.53 5.76
C SER A 10 16.76 -11.55 5.73
N ASP A 11 16.92 -12.56 6.58
CA ASP A 11 16.00 -13.60 7.06
C ASP A 11 15.05 -14.34 6.11
N ARG A 12 15.45 -15.60 5.84
CA ARG A 12 14.70 -16.63 5.12
C ARG A 12 13.65 -17.34 6.00
N SER A 13 12.75 -16.59 6.65
CA SER A 13 11.56 -17.15 7.32
C SER A 13 10.22 -16.51 6.93
N THR A 14 10.23 -15.53 6.02
CA THR A 14 9.11 -14.60 5.76
C THR A 14 8.83 -14.37 4.27
N ALA A 15 9.15 -15.34 3.40
CA ALA A 15 9.07 -15.21 1.94
C ALA A 15 7.67 -14.84 1.37
N GLY A 16 6.62 -14.85 2.19
CA GLY A 16 5.25 -14.53 1.77
C GLY A 16 4.78 -13.09 2.00
N ASP A 17 5.42 -12.34 2.90
CA ASP A 17 4.85 -11.08 3.43
C ASP A 17 5.37 -9.82 2.73
N GLU A 18 6.54 -9.86 2.09
CA GLU A 18 7.09 -8.72 1.35
C GLU A 18 6.70 -8.84 -0.14
N ARG A 19 5.62 -8.15 -0.50
CA ARG A 19 5.12 -8.09 -1.88
C ARG A 19 5.30 -6.66 -2.40
N TYR A 20 6.18 -6.48 -3.37
CA TYR A 20 6.42 -5.15 -3.92
C TYR A 20 5.32 -4.80 -4.93
N THR A 21 4.75 -3.60 -4.74
CA THR A 21 3.68 -3.07 -5.60
C THR A 21 4.29 -2.38 -6.82
N PRO A 22 3.84 -2.70 -8.05
CA PRO A 22 4.32 -2.03 -9.25
C PRO A 22 3.75 -0.61 -9.39
N VAL A 23 4.46 0.26 -10.11
CA VAL A 23 4.08 1.66 -10.33
C VAL A 23 2.66 1.81 -10.88
N TYR A 24 2.27 0.98 -11.86
CA TYR A 24 0.94 1.03 -12.44
C TYR A 24 -0.21 0.81 -11.44
N ALA A 25 0.06 0.15 -10.31
CA ALA A 25 -0.93 -0.08 -9.25
C ALA A 25 -0.98 1.06 -8.23
N VAL A 26 0.02 1.95 -8.21
CA VAL A 26 0.09 3.11 -7.32
C VAL A 26 -0.43 4.37 -8.01
N VAL A 27 -0.08 4.58 -9.29
CA VAL A 27 -0.46 5.79 -10.05
C VAL A 27 -1.95 6.15 -9.98
N PRO A 28 -2.91 5.21 -10.05
CA PRO A 28 -4.33 5.54 -9.92
C PRO A 28 -4.72 6.26 -8.63
N LEU A 29 -3.94 6.13 -7.55
CA LEU A 29 -4.19 6.80 -6.27
C LEU A 29 -3.99 8.32 -6.36
N LEU A 30 -3.18 8.80 -7.31
CA LEU A 30 -2.94 10.23 -7.51
C LEU A 30 -4.22 10.99 -7.88
N GLU A 31 -5.21 10.31 -8.49
CA GLU A 31 -6.52 10.90 -8.83
C GLU A 31 -7.29 11.36 -7.57
N PHE A 32 -7.08 10.67 -6.44
CA PHE A 32 -7.86 10.85 -5.22
C PHE A 32 -7.08 11.50 -4.08
N ALA A 33 -5.75 11.49 -4.16
CA ALA A 33 -4.90 12.13 -3.17
C ALA A 33 -5.20 13.64 -3.09
N PRO A 34 -5.25 14.23 -1.88
CA PRO A 34 -5.43 15.68 -1.73
C PRO A 34 -4.31 16.45 -2.43
N PRO A 35 -4.48 17.73 -2.82
CA PRO A 35 -3.41 18.50 -3.44
C PRO A 35 -2.10 18.44 -2.64
N SER A 36 -0.97 18.22 -3.31
CA SER A 36 0.34 18.04 -2.67
C SER A 36 0.80 19.20 -1.79
N SER A 37 0.27 20.40 -2.02
CA SER A 37 0.50 21.58 -1.17
C SER A 37 -0.21 21.53 0.19
N LYS A 38 -1.13 20.58 0.38
CA LYS A 38 -2.02 20.49 1.55
C LYS A 38 -1.84 19.22 2.38
N ALA A 39 -1.15 18.21 1.86
CA ALA A 39 -1.07 16.91 2.51
C ALA A 39 0.35 16.34 2.52
N VAL A 40 0.69 15.69 3.63
CA VAL A 40 1.84 14.81 3.79
C VAL A 40 1.34 13.36 3.74
N ILE A 41 1.92 12.56 2.86
CA ILE A 41 1.58 11.14 2.70
C ILE A 41 2.49 10.31 3.61
N TRP A 42 1.90 9.41 4.37
CA TRP A 42 2.64 8.41 5.13
C TRP A 42 2.55 7.04 4.45
N CYS A 43 3.71 6.43 4.20
CA CYS A 43 3.87 5.10 3.61
C CYS A 43 4.47 4.12 4.66
N PRO A 44 3.64 3.51 5.52
CA PRO A 44 4.06 2.78 6.73
C PRO A 44 4.71 1.39 6.58
N PHE A 45 4.92 0.90 5.36
CA PHE A 45 5.53 -0.41 5.11
C PHE A 45 6.53 -0.32 3.95
N ASP A 46 7.05 0.87 3.73
CA ASP A 46 7.77 1.23 2.52
C ASP A 46 9.16 1.73 2.85
N LYS A 47 10.09 1.38 1.97
CA LYS A 47 11.43 1.97 1.92
C LYS A 47 11.46 3.04 0.84
N GLU A 48 12.51 3.86 0.88
CA GLU A 48 12.69 5.00 -0.02
C GLU A 48 12.54 4.67 -1.51
N TRP A 49 12.91 3.46 -1.91
CA TRP A 49 12.88 3.00 -3.29
C TRP A 49 11.51 2.46 -3.74
N SER A 50 10.52 2.32 -2.85
CA SER A 50 9.23 1.70 -3.19
C SER A 50 8.43 2.55 -4.18
N ALA A 51 7.57 1.88 -4.97
CA ALA A 51 6.71 2.57 -5.92
C ALA A 51 5.80 3.62 -5.24
N PHE A 52 5.32 3.36 -4.02
CA PHE A 52 4.54 4.34 -3.27
C PHE A 52 5.34 5.62 -3.04
N VAL A 53 6.55 5.50 -2.50
CA VAL A 53 7.39 6.66 -2.20
C VAL A 53 7.77 7.41 -3.46
N GLN A 54 8.22 6.70 -4.49
CA GLN A 54 8.70 7.30 -5.74
C GLN A 54 7.57 8.00 -6.51
N VAL A 55 6.41 7.35 -6.68
CA VAL A 55 5.28 7.92 -7.43
C VAL A 55 4.79 9.22 -6.77
N PHE A 56 4.58 9.22 -5.46
CA PHE A 56 4.07 10.41 -4.78
C PHE A 56 5.10 11.54 -4.73
N ARG A 57 6.38 11.25 -4.49
CA ARG A 57 7.41 12.31 -4.53
C ARG A 57 7.59 12.90 -5.93
N ASN A 58 7.57 12.08 -6.97
CA ASN A 58 7.63 12.56 -8.35
C ASN A 58 6.41 13.41 -8.72
N ALA A 59 5.26 13.16 -8.09
CA ALA A 59 4.06 14.00 -8.19
C ALA A 59 4.09 15.26 -7.27
N GLY A 60 5.20 15.51 -6.58
CA GLY A 60 5.43 16.72 -5.77
C GLY A 60 4.91 16.65 -4.33
N TYR A 61 4.54 15.47 -3.83
CA TYR A 61 4.10 15.28 -2.45
C TYR A 61 5.27 15.23 -1.48
N LYS A 62 5.03 15.70 -0.25
CA LYS A 62 5.85 15.32 0.90
C LYS A 62 5.46 13.90 1.31
N VAL A 63 6.46 13.04 1.48
CA VAL A 63 6.26 11.63 1.82
C VAL A 63 7.14 11.26 3.00
N GLU A 64 6.49 10.85 4.09
CA GLU A 64 7.11 10.15 5.21
C GLU A 64 7.03 8.65 4.93
N CYS A 65 8.16 7.95 4.81
CA CYS A 65 8.17 6.50 4.72
C CYS A 65 8.74 5.89 6.00
N SER A 66 8.19 4.76 6.40
CA SER A 66 8.69 4.02 7.55
C SER A 66 8.68 2.52 7.29
N HIS A 67 9.66 1.83 7.86
CA HIS A 67 9.80 0.40 7.72
C HIS A 67 10.31 -0.24 9.01
N ILE A 68 9.90 -1.48 9.29
CA ILE A 68 10.30 -2.21 10.50
C ILE A 68 11.82 -2.38 10.60
N ASP A 69 12.51 -2.59 9.48
CA ASP A 69 13.98 -2.66 9.39
C ASP A 69 14.69 -1.40 9.91
N ASN A 70 14.00 -0.25 9.92
CA ASN A 70 14.53 1.02 10.43
C ASN A 70 14.18 1.23 11.92
N GLY A 71 13.65 0.22 12.60
CA GLY A 71 13.11 0.34 13.97
C GLY A 71 11.76 1.08 14.03
N GLN A 72 11.12 1.31 12.89
CA GLN A 72 9.85 2.04 12.78
C GLN A 72 8.70 1.05 12.54
N ASP A 73 8.47 0.17 13.52
CA ASP A 73 7.35 -0.78 13.47
C ASP A 73 6.03 -0.02 13.40
N PHE A 74 5.21 -0.28 12.37
CA PHE A 74 3.90 0.33 12.23
C PHE A 74 3.15 0.33 13.55
N PHE A 75 3.06 -0.78 14.29
CA PHE A 75 2.19 -0.84 15.47
C PHE A 75 2.57 0.10 16.62
N THR A 76 3.81 0.61 16.66
CA THR A 76 4.33 1.47 17.74
C THR A 76 4.85 2.81 17.24
N TYR A 77 5.16 2.94 15.95
CA TYR A 77 5.68 4.14 15.33
C TYR A 77 4.58 4.93 14.61
N GLU A 78 4.64 6.25 14.74
CA GLU A 78 3.84 7.21 13.98
C GLU A 78 4.70 8.45 13.69
N PRO A 79 4.76 8.96 12.46
CA PRO A 79 5.50 10.17 12.15
C PRO A 79 4.83 11.40 12.78
N GLU A 80 5.61 12.42 13.11
CA GLU A 80 5.13 13.64 13.77
C GLU A 80 4.02 14.34 12.96
N ARG A 81 4.15 14.35 11.63
CA ARG A 81 3.17 14.97 10.73
C ARG A 81 2.85 14.08 9.54
N TRP A 82 1.56 13.83 9.37
CA TRP A 82 1.00 13.15 8.21
C TRP A 82 -0.51 13.44 8.11
N ASP A 83 -1.03 13.39 6.89
CA ASP A 83 -2.43 13.74 6.58
C ASP A 83 -3.19 12.57 5.94
N VAL A 84 -2.51 11.71 5.19
CA VAL A 84 -3.10 10.51 4.58
C VAL A 84 -2.11 9.35 4.60
N MET A 85 -2.59 8.14 4.86
CA MET A 85 -1.76 6.93 4.91
C MET A 85 -2.01 6.05 3.67
N ILE A 86 -0.97 5.71 2.93
CA ILE A 86 -1.08 4.96 1.67
C ILE A 86 0.06 3.96 1.55
N SER A 87 -0.25 2.65 1.49
CA SER A 87 0.77 1.61 1.40
C SER A 87 0.21 0.21 1.07
N ASN A 88 1.11 -0.76 0.90
CA ASN A 88 0.83 -2.19 0.80
C ASN A 88 1.28 -2.93 2.09
N PRO A 89 0.40 -3.14 3.07
CA PRO A 89 0.76 -3.79 4.34
C PRO A 89 1.05 -5.29 4.20
N PRO A 90 1.75 -5.89 5.17
CA PRO A 90 1.90 -7.35 5.25
C PRO A 90 0.53 -8.02 5.42
N PHE A 91 0.16 -8.90 4.49
CA PHE A 91 -1.18 -9.51 4.45
C PHE A 91 -1.47 -10.46 5.61
N SER A 92 -0.42 -11.02 6.24
CA SER A 92 -0.52 -11.81 7.45
C SER A 92 -1.09 -11.02 8.64
N LYS A 93 -0.84 -9.70 8.71
CA LYS A 93 -1.25 -8.82 9.82
C LYS A 93 -2.39 -7.85 9.48
N LYS A 94 -3.09 -8.06 8.35
CA LYS A 94 -4.11 -7.12 7.82
C LYS A 94 -5.20 -6.70 8.82
N ASP A 95 -5.65 -7.58 9.70
CA ASP A 95 -6.72 -7.25 10.66
C ASP A 95 -6.22 -6.26 11.72
N ASP A 96 -5.01 -6.46 12.23
CA ASP A 96 -4.40 -5.54 13.20
C ASP A 96 -4.00 -4.22 12.55
N VAL A 97 -3.50 -4.27 11.31
CA VAL A 97 -3.21 -3.07 10.51
C VAL A 97 -4.47 -2.25 10.30
N LEU A 98 -5.56 -2.87 9.86
CA LEU A 98 -6.83 -2.18 9.64
C LEU A 98 -7.40 -1.60 10.94
N ARG A 99 -7.32 -2.34 12.05
CA ARG A 99 -7.79 -1.84 13.35
C ARG A 99 -7.08 -0.54 13.71
N ARG A 100 -5.74 -0.55 13.68
CA ARG A 100 -4.94 0.64 13.97
C ARG A 100 -5.20 1.76 12.96
N ALA A 101 -5.32 1.45 11.66
CA ALA A 101 -5.64 2.43 10.64
C ALA A 101 -6.95 3.18 10.92
N TYR A 102 -7.98 2.49 11.41
CA TYR A 102 -9.24 3.10 11.83
C TYR A 102 -9.10 3.91 13.13
N GLU A 103 -8.31 3.42 14.10
CA GLU A 103 -8.03 4.11 15.38
C GLU A 103 -7.25 5.41 15.21
N LEU A 104 -6.43 5.54 14.16
CA LEU A 104 -5.70 6.77 13.83
C LEU A 104 -6.61 7.88 13.29
N GLU A 105 -7.87 7.56 13.01
CA GLU A 105 -8.93 8.48 12.60
C GLU A 105 -8.67 9.36 11.36
N LYS A 106 -7.59 9.12 10.60
CA LYS A 106 -7.25 9.85 9.38
C LYS A 106 -7.57 9.08 8.08
N PRO A 107 -7.59 9.76 6.93
CA PRO A 107 -7.74 9.11 5.63
C PRO A 107 -6.66 8.06 5.36
N PHE A 108 -7.05 6.95 4.74
CA PHE A 108 -6.09 5.95 4.26
C PHE A 108 -6.53 5.24 2.99
N ALA A 109 -5.56 4.63 2.30
CA ALA A 109 -5.73 3.67 1.23
C ALA A 109 -4.70 2.52 1.38
N LEU A 110 -5.16 1.33 1.77
CA LEU A 110 -4.30 0.18 2.03
C LEU A 110 -4.60 -0.94 1.03
N LEU A 111 -3.58 -1.40 0.32
CA LEU A 111 -3.72 -2.48 -0.65
C LEU A 111 -3.87 -3.83 0.06
N LEU A 112 -4.95 -4.55 -0.19
CA LEU A 112 -5.21 -5.86 0.44
C LEU A 112 -5.80 -6.84 -0.58
N PRO A 113 -5.75 -8.16 -0.31
CA PRO A 113 -6.54 -9.13 -1.05
C PRO A 113 -8.02 -8.72 -1.05
N ALA A 114 -8.70 -8.73 -2.20
CA ALA A 114 -10.07 -8.23 -2.35
C ALA A 114 -11.08 -9.03 -1.53
N ASN A 115 -10.82 -10.33 -1.31
CA ASN A 115 -11.60 -11.17 -0.39
C ASN A 115 -11.47 -10.72 1.08
N SER A 116 -10.62 -9.73 1.37
CA SER A 116 -10.54 -9.13 2.70
C SER A 116 -11.80 -8.37 3.11
N ILE A 117 -12.72 -8.11 2.20
CA ILE A 117 -14.02 -7.54 2.57
C ILE A 117 -14.87 -8.51 3.42
N GLN A 118 -14.64 -9.82 3.32
CA GLN A 118 -15.43 -10.85 4.00
C GLN A 118 -14.69 -11.36 5.26
N GLY A 119 -15.04 -10.86 6.45
CA GLY A 119 -14.52 -11.43 7.71
C GLY A 119 -15.20 -10.86 8.94
N LYS A 120 -15.39 -11.68 9.99
CA LYS A 120 -16.09 -11.28 11.23
C LYS A 120 -15.42 -10.10 11.92
N THR A 121 -14.10 -10.19 12.17
CA THR A 121 -13.32 -9.08 12.75
C THR A 121 -13.43 -7.81 11.92
N ARG A 122 -13.39 -7.94 10.59
CA ARG A 122 -13.42 -6.81 9.67
C ARG A 122 -14.79 -6.18 9.54
N PHE A 123 -15.87 -6.93 9.76
CA PHE A 123 -17.21 -6.38 9.88
C PHE A 123 -17.27 -5.34 11.01
N ASP A 124 -16.68 -5.67 12.18
CA ASP A 124 -16.64 -4.79 13.35
C ASP A 124 -15.67 -3.61 13.18
N ILE A 125 -14.60 -3.78 12.39
CA ILE A 125 -13.67 -2.69 12.05
C ILE A 125 -14.31 -1.73 11.06
N PHE A 126 -14.85 -2.26 9.95
CA PHE A 126 -15.33 -1.44 8.85
C PHE A 126 -16.60 -0.68 9.17
N LYS A 127 -17.51 -1.24 9.98
CA LYS A 127 -18.78 -0.60 10.39
C LYS A 127 -19.56 0.05 9.24
N ASN A 128 -19.48 -0.53 8.04
CA ASN A 128 -20.05 0.00 6.80
C ASN A 128 -19.43 1.33 6.29
N ASP A 129 -18.32 1.79 6.85
CA ASP A 129 -17.61 3.02 6.47
C ASP A 129 -16.46 2.79 5.47
N VAL A 130 -16.13 1.53 5.18
CA VAL A 130 -15.06 1.18 4.23
C VAL A 130 -15.42 1.63 2.81
N GLN A 131 -14.43 2.18 2.13
CA GLN A 131 -14.47 2.49 0.69
C GLN A 131 -13.51 1.53 -0.04
N MET A 132 -13.78 1.23 -1.31
CA MET A 132 -12.93 0.35 -2.10
C MET A 132 -12.56 0.97 -3.45
N LEU A 133 -11.28 0.94 -3.80
CA LEU A 133 -10.81 1.14 -5.17
C LEU A 133 -10.43 -0.21 -5.76
N CYS A 134 -11.20 -0.65 -6.73
CA CYS A 134 -11.04 -1.92 -7.42
C CYS A 134 -10.59 -1.68 -8.87
N PHE A 135 -10.01 -2.73 -9.45
CA PHE A 135 -9.40 -2.68 -10.77
C PHE A 135 -10.03 -3.67 -11.76
N ASP A 136 -9.94 -3.36 -13.05
CA ASP A 136 -10.41 -4.22 -14.15
C ASP A 136 -9.59 -5.50 -14.34
N SER A 137 -8.40 -5.58 -13.73
CA SER A 137 -7.49 -6.70 -13.81
C SER A 137 -6.71 -6.89 -12.51
N ARG A 138 -6.08 -8.05 -12.34
CA ARG A 138 -5.26 -8.35 -11.15
C ARG A 138 -3.93 -7.60 -11.22
N ILE A 139 -3.52 -7.06 -10.08
CA ILE A 139 -2.17 -6.55 -9.86
C ILE A 139 -1.21 -7.75 -9.82
N GLY A 140 -0.17 -7.72 -10.66
CA GLY A 140 0.98 -8.59 -10.53
C GLY A 140 1.95 -7.99 -9.52
N PHE A 141 2.26 -8.72 -8.45
CA PHE A 141 3.21 -8.28 -7.43
C PHE A 141 4.61 -8.81 -7.78
N MET A 142 5.65 -8.12 -7.33
CA MET A 142 7.02 -8.64 -7.34
C MET A 142 7.36 -9.19 -5.95
N ASP A 143 8.31 -10.10 -5.87
CA ASP A 143 8.84 -10.62 -4.61
C ASP A 143 10.38 -10.50 -4.62
N PRO A 144 11.05 -10.69 -3.47
CA PRO A 144 12.51 -10.58 -3.38
C PRO A 144 13.26 -11.55 -4.31
N GLU A 145 12.61 -12.62 -4.77
CA GLU A 145 13.18 -13.63 -5.66
C GLU A 145 12.96 -13.27 -7.15
N HIS A 146 11.97 -12.43 -7.45
CA HIS A 146 11.59 -11.97 -8.79
C HIS A 146 11.36 -10.45 -8.80
N THR A 147 12.43 -9.68 -8.60
CA THR A 147 12.37 -8.21 -8.59
C THR A 147 12.26 -7.57 -9.97
N ASP A 148 12.67 -8.29 -11.03
CA ASP A 148 12.82 -7.72 -12.37
C ASP A 148 11.52 -7.69 -13.17
N SER A 149 10.48 -8.42 -12.75
CA SER A 149 9.18 -8.46 -13.42
C SER A 149 8.08 -8.93 -12.45
N PRO A 150 6.87 -8.34 -12.51
CA PRO A 150 5.73 -8.82 -11.73
C PRO A 150 5.46 -10.31 -11.97
N VAL A 151 5.31 -11.07 -10.89
CA VAL A 151 4.86 -12.46 -10.97
C VAL A 151 3.36 -12.46 -11.25
N GLU A 152 3.00 -12.79 -12.50
CA GLU A 152 1.61 -12.99 -12.87
C GLU A 152 1.10 -14.33 -12.33
N GLY A 153 -0.15 -14.37 -11.84
CA GLY A 153 -0.78 -15.62 -11.37
C GLY A 153 -1.00 -15.73 -9.87
N VAL A 154 -0.87 -14.65 -9.08
CA VAL A 154 -1.41 -14.65 -7.71
C VAL A 154 -2.90 -15.04 -7.74
N SER A 155 -3.27 -16.01 -6.91
CA SER A 155 -4.60 -16.66 -6.94
C SER A 155 -5.73 -15.71 -6.52
N PHE A 156 -5.39 -14.56 -5.93
CA PHE A 156 -6.33 -13.59 -5.39
C PHE A 156 -6.27 -12.24 -6.16
N GLY A 157 -7.44 -11.64 -6.38
CA GLY A 157 -7.51 -10.23 -6.74
C GLY A 157 -7.16 -9.34 -5.55
N SER A 158 -6.70 -8.12 -5.80
CA SER A 158 -6.40 -7.12 -4.78
C SER A 158 -7.16 -5.82 -5.04
N ALA A 159 -7.44 -5.07 -3.99
CA ALA A 159 -8.11 -3.78 -4.03
C ALA A 159 -7.55 -2.88 -2.92
N TYR A 160 -7.63 -1.56 -3.09
CA TYR A 160 -7.37 -0.65 -1.99
C TYR A 160 -8.62 -0.56 -1.11
N PHE A 161 -8.43 -0.82 0.18
CA PHE A 161 -9.40 -0.57 1.23
C PHE A 161 -9.10 0.80 1.81
N CYS A 162 -10.12 1.64 1.84
CA CYS A 162 -9.96 3.07 2.06
C CYS A 162 -10.93 3.57 3.14
N ARG A 163 -10.58 4.70 3.76
CA ARG A 163 -11.45 5.51 4.61
C ARG A 163 -11.20 6.98 4.29
N ASN A 164 -12.27 7.75 4.06
CA ASN A 164 -12.21 9.19 3.78
C ASN A 164 -11.20 9.59 2.68
N PHE A 165 -10.97 8.70 1.71
CA PHE A 165 -9.99 8.90 0.63
C PHE A 165 -10.67 8.93 -0.74
N LEU A 166 -11.70 8.11 -0.94
CA LEU A 166 -12.44 8.04 -2.21
C LEU A 166 -13.68 8.95 -2.17
N PRO A 167 -14.19 9.40 -3.33
CA PRO A 167 -15.41 10.20 -3.39
C PRO A 167 -16.69 9.37 -3.16
N SER A 168 -16.61 8.04 -3.26
CA SER A 168 -17.74 7.13 -3.05
C SER A 168 -17.30 5.86 -2.30
N LYS A 169 -18.26 4.94 -2.03
CA LYS A 169 -17.94 3.64 -1.41
C LYS A 169 -17.21 2.68 -2.34
N LEU A 170 -17.36 2.83 -3.66
CA LEU A 170 -16.76 1.94 -4.64
C LEU A 170 -16.35 2.72 -5.88
N GLU A 171 -15.05 2.74 -6.15
CA GLU A 171 -14.47 3.26 -7.37
C GLU A 171 -13.88 2.11 -8.20
N LEU A 172 -14.11 2.13 -9.51
CA LEU A 172 -13.52 1.18 -10.46
C LEU A 172 -12.59 1.93 -11.41
N ARG A 173 -11.36 1.46 -11.58
CA ARG A 173 -10.40 2.03 -12.55
C ARG A 173 -9.75 0.92 -13.38
N LYS A 174 -9.27 1.28 -14.58
CA LYS A 174 -8.48 0.37 -15.40
C LYS A 174 -7.01 0.43 -14.96
N LEU A 175 -6.33 -0.71 -14.94
CA LEU A 175 -4.88 -0.75 -14.75
C LEU A 175 -4.17 -0.67 -16.09
N ASP A 176 -3.38 0.38 -16.28
CA ASP A 176 -2.46 0.47 -17.41
C ASP A 176 -1.10 -0.13 -17.03
N LYS A 177 -0.94 -1.43 -17.26
CA LYS A 177 0.30 -2.17 -16.97
C LYS A 177 1.51 -1.72 -17.80
N LYS A 178 1.35 -0.81 -18.76
CA LYS A 178 2.46 -0.25 -19.54
C LYS A 178 3.18 0.89 -18.83
N ILE A 179 2.64 1.38 -17.72
CA ILE A 179 3.28 2.40 -16.88
C ILE A 179 4.40 1.73 -16.07
N SER A 180 5.62 2.21 -16.25
CA SER A 180 6.85 1.77 -15.56
C SER A 180 7.50 2.91 -14.80
#